data_AF-A0A1G9XXS0-F1
#
_entry.id   AF-A0A1G9XXS0-F1
#
_cell.length_a   1.000
_cell.length_b   1.000
_cell.length_c   1.000
_cell.angle_alpha   90.00
_cell.angle_beta   90.00
_cell.angle_gamma   90.00
#
_symmetry.space_group_name_H-M   'P 1'
#
loop_
_entity.id
_entity.type
_entity.pdbx_description
1 polymer ?
#
loop_
_entity_poly.entity_id
_entity_poly.type
_entity_poly.pdbx_seq_one_letter_code
_entity_poly.pdbx_strand_id
1 'polypeptide(L)'
;MSAPDTADPRTPPPPTDTASDPDTSAPNTAIPRTAPPPPGTAPAPGTNTPDTAAPQTPPPSTDTASDPDTSAPNTAGPRTAPPPPGTQSPTTGTSRANSAVPAHSDRTGELAHAQLPARTGPDTAVPLAAATAGGCAVQVVRDSEGFAALGPAWQRLHRRCPQATPFQSHAWLYSWWLSYGRPGRLRVVVVRRGGELVAAAALMRLRRPLPALVALGGAITDYTDVLIDPACADEAADALLRGLRRAARGAVVDLREVRAGAAAETLWRQWPGPRRRAADSLCLELPGVPMAELAARISAQSSSRGQRVRSALRKIEAAGIVERDVPPQEVPGAVDRMLRLHAAQWRGRGVTPEHLRPRFAAHLARACTAMAASGEALLTEFLLDGTPVAANLTLLSPALAGGYLFGADLPALRAAKVDATTLLIRHGAAHASAGGRPVLSLLRGDEPHKSHWRPTPAPNSRLLLSTWPTAPFLLALYGAHRGRARLKSLRDAARSR
;
A
#
# COMPACT_ATOMS: atom_id res chain seq x y z
N MET A 1 -25.00 -49.64 -67.73
CA MET A 1 -24.30 -50.90 -68.03
C MET A 1 -23.24 -51.12 -66.96
N SER A 2 -23.22 -52.33 -66.38
CA SER A 2 -22.16 -52.94 -65.56
C SER A 2 -21.61 -52.17 -64.34
N ALA A 3 -22.14 -52.52 -63.16
CA ALA A 3 -21.36 -52.78 -61.93
C ALA A 3 -20.96 -54.30 -61.94
N PRO A 4 -20.43 -54.96 -60.87
CA PRO A 4 -20.03 -54.53 -59.50
C PRO A 4 -18.53 -54.89 -59.20
N ASP A 5 -17.95 -54.90 -57.99
CA ASP A 5 -18.18 -55.74 -56.78
C ASP A 5 -17.16 -55.35 -55.66
N THR A 6 -17.35 -55.47 -54.32
CA THR A 6 -18.52 -55.72 -53.42
C THR A 6 -18.24 -55.22 -51.97
N ALA A 7 -19.31 -54.88 -51.21
CA ALA A 7 -19.55 -54.87 -49.72
C ALA A 7 -18.41 -54.65 -48.65
N ASP A 8 -18.49 -53.79 -47.59
CA ASP A 8 -19.46 -53.59 -46.44
C ASP A 8 -19.22 -54.59 -45.25
N PRO A 9 -19.69 -54.47 -43.97
CA PRO A 9 -20.19 -53.34 -43.12
C PRO A 9 -19.65 -53.22 -41.64
N ARG A 10 -19.68 -51.98 -41.09
CA ARG A 10 -20.30 -51.47 -39.82
C ARG A 10 -20.10 -52.09 -38.38
N THR A 11 -20.01 -51.17 -37.40
CA THR A 11 -20.21 -51.17 -35.91
C THR A 11 -21.64 -51.61 -35.44
N PRO A 12 -22.09 -51.69 -34.14
CA PRO A 12 -21.55 -51.26 -32.80
C PRO A 12 -21.78 -52.29 -31.59
N PRO A 13 -22.32 -51.99 -30.36
CA PRO A 13 -21.64 -51.57 -29.10
C PRO A 13 -21.77 -52.52 -27.82
N PRO A 14 -22.18 -52.17 -26.55
CA PRO A 14 -21.66 -52.74 -25.27
C PRO A 14 -22.77 -53.54 -24.47
N PRO A 15 -22.94 -53.62 -23.11
CA PRO A 15 -22.20 -53.14 -21.89
C PRO A 15 -22.15 -54.04 -20.60
N THR A 16 -21.49 -53.56 -19.51
CA THR A 16 -21.67 -53.90 -18.05
C THR A 16 -21.41 -55.38 -17.58
N ASP A 17 -21.23 -55.78 -16.31
CA ASP A 17 -21.43 -55.18 -14.97
C ASP A 17 -20.65 -55.94 -13.83
N THR A 18 -20.91 -55.60 -12.55
CA THR A 18 -20.57 -56.26 -11.25
C THR A 18 -19.14 -56.04 -10.69
N ALA A 19 -18.86 -55.54 -9.47
CA ALA A 19 -19.52 -55.37 -8.15
C ALA A 19 -19.20 -56.46 -7.10
N SER A 20 -18.48 -56.10 -6.02
CA SER A 20 -18.64 -56.52 -4.60
C SER A 20 -17.45 -56.09 -3.70
N ASP A 21 -17.72 -55.27 -2.67
CA ASP A 21 -17.00 -55.20 -1.38
C ASP A 21 -17.36 -56.45 -0.50
N PRO A 22 -16.83 -56.73 0.72
CA PRO A 22 -16.12 -55.84 1.67
C PRO A 22 -14.98 -56.44 2.56
N ASP A 23 -14.41 -55.55 3.40
CA ASP A 23 -13.99 -55.72 4.82
C ASP A 23 -12.62 -56.36 5.27
N THR A 24 -12.17 -55.82 6.42
CA THR A 24 -11.37 -56.44 7.51
C THR A 24 -9.83 -56.34 7.57
N SER A 25 -9.38 -55.50 8.50
CA SER A 25 -8.19 -55.60 9.41
C SER A 25 -6.76 -55.24 8.97
N ALA A 26 -6.09 -54.49 9.87
CA ALA A 26 -4.66 -54.20 9.91
C ALA A 26 -3.85 -55.29 10.67
N PRO A 27 -2.50 -55.22 10.74
CA PRO A 27 -1.91 -54.43 11.83
C PRO A 27 -0.58 -53.67 11.53
N ASN A 28 -0.52 -52.44 12.06
CA ASN A 28 0.57 -51.78 12.80
C ASN A 28 1.97 -52.45 12.89
N THR A 29 3.04 -51.74 12.49
CA THR A 29 4.39 -51.87 13.09
C THR A 29 5.14 -50.53 13.20
N ALA A 30 5.21 -50.02 14.43
CA ALA A 30 6.28 -49.28 15.13
C ALA A 30 7.28 -48.32 14.43
N ILE A 31 7.42 -47.15 15.08
CA ILE A 31 8.47 -46.12 14.97
C ILE A 31 9.73 -46.52 15.77
N PRO A 32 10.95 -46.08 15.40
CA PRO A 32 12.05 -45.89 16.34
C PRO A 32 12.23 -44.40 16.72
N ARG A 33 12.12 -44.09 18.03
CA ARG A 33 12.51 -42.79 18.64
C ARG A 33 13.81 -42.95 19.41
N THR A 34 14.82 -42.11 19.16
CA THR A 34 15.98 -41.81 20.03
C THR A 34 16.75 -40.64 19.42
N ALA A 35 17.34 -39.68 20.15
CA ALA A 35 17.41 -39.42 21.59
C ALA A 35 17.61 -37.91 21.86
N PRO A 36 17.34 -37.39 23.07
CA PRO A 36 17.49 -35.96 23.42
C PRO A 36 18.92 -35.57 23.84
N PRO A 37 19.27 -34.26 23.88
CA PRO A 37 20.57 -33.78 24.35
C PRO A 37 20.73 -33.82 25.89
N PRO A 38 21.98 -33.82 26.42
CA PRO A 38 22.29 -34.02 27.84
C PRO A 38 22.15 -32.76 28.73
N PRO A 39 22.13 -32.91 30.07
CA PRO A 39 21.80 -31.83 31.03
C PRO A 39 23.01 -31.20 31.76
N GLY A 40 22.76 -30.06 32.41
CA GLY A 40 23.70 -29.31 33.27
C GLY A 40 23.92 -27.87 32.74
N THR A 41 23.82 -26.80 33.53
CA THR A 41 23.83 -26.67 35.00
C THR A 41 23.01 -25.44 35.43
N ALA A 42 22.28 -25.54 36.54
CA ALA A 42 21.67 -24.41 37.24
C ALA A 42 22.15 -24.38 38.70
N PRO A 43 22.39 -23.21 39.31
CA PRO A 43 22.49 -23.06 40.75
C PRO A 43 21.11 -22.81 41.39
N ALA A 44 20.98 -23.33 42.61
CA ALA A 44 19.77 -23.55 43.41
C ALA A 44 18.88 -22.31 43.73
N PRO A 45 17.60 -22.55 44.12
CA PRO A 45 16.72 -21.55 44.70
C PRO A 45 16.94 -21.37 46.21
N GLY A 46 16.55 -20.21 46.75
CA GLY A 46 16.45 -19.97 48.20
C GLY A 46 14.99 -19.96 48.66
N THR A 47 14.62 -20.87 49.55
CA THR A 47 13.31 -20.96 50.22
C THR A 47 13.41 -20.46 51.66
N ASN A 48 12.47 -19.61 52.12
CA ASN A 48 11.60 -19.87 53.28
C ASN A 48 10.75 -18.65 53.73
N THR A 49 9.44 -18.92 53.75
CA THR A 49 8.31 -18.40 54.56
C THR A 49 8.56 -18.50 56.10
N PRO A 50 7.59 -18.17 56.99
CA PRO A 50 6.66 -17.02 57.07
C PRO A 50 6.54 -16.43 58.52
N ASP A 51 5.80 -15.33 58.72
CA ASP A 51 4.87 -15.13 59.86
C ASP A 51 4.00 -13.87 59.56
N THR A 52 2.65 -13.87 59.58
CA THR A 52 1.62 -14.17 60.61
C THR A 52 1.13 -12.90 61.32
N ALA A 53 -0.20 -12.81 61.50
CA ALA A 53 -1.01 -11.84 62.27
C ALA A 53 -1.51 -10.54 61.58
N ALA A 54 -2.80 -10.60 61.20
CA ALA A 54 -3.74 -9.47 61.18
C ALA A 54 -4.29 -9.24 62.63
N PRO A 55 -5.38 -8.47 62.93
CA PRO A 55 -6.34 -7.73 62.07
C PRO A 55 -6.77 -6.34 62.65
N GLN A 56 -7.97 -5.84 62.24
CA GLN A 56 -8.87 -4.88 62.92
C GLN A 56 -8.57 -3.36 62.82
N THR A 57 -9.52 -2.39 62.78
CA THR A 57 -10.92 -2.25 62.24
C THR A 57 -11.18 -0.70 62.10
N PRO A 58 -12.19 -0.19 61.36
CA PRO A 58 -12.46 1.26 61.18
C PRO A 58 -13.60 1.77 62.12
N PRO A 59 -14.34 2.86 61.80
CA PRO A 59 -14.00 4.27 61.58
C PRO A 59 -14.47 5.13 62.80
N PRO A 60 -14.78 6.44 62.64
CA PRO A 60 -16.22 6.75 62.63
C PRO A 60 -16.66 7.86 61.66
N SER A 61 -17.96 7.85 61.40
CA SER A 61 -18.76 8.86 60.70
C SER A 61 -19.39 9.88 61.66
N THR A 62 -19.73 11.07 61.16
CA THR A 62 -20.85 11.88 61.68
C THR A 62 -21.56 12.61 60.54
N ASP A 63 -22.88 12.40 60.45
CA ASP A 63 -23.80 13.20 59.64
C ASP A 63 -23.84 14.66 60.09
N THR A 64 -24.37 15.56 59.24
CA THR A 64 -25.61 16.31 59.54
C THR A 64 -26.16 16.89 58.23
N ALA A 65 -27.45 16.71 57.95
CA ALA A 65 -28.15 17.32 56.83
C ALA A 65 -28.79 18.66 57.22
N SER A 66 -29.01 19.59 56.27
CA SER A 66 -30.16 20.52 56.20
C SER A 66 -30.07 21.46 54.98
N ASP A 67 -31.02 21.29 54.05
CA ASP A 67 -31.68 22.40 53.33
C ASP A 67 -32.67 23.11 54.31
N PRO A 68 -33.26 24.32 54.08
CA PRO A 68 -33.70 24.79 52.75
C PRO A 68 -33.78 26.32 52.46
N ASP A 69 -34.12 26.61 51.19
CA ASP A 69 -34.99 27.67 50.64
C ASP A 69 -34.65 29.19 50.61
N THR A 70 -35.16 29.80 49.53
CA THR A 70 -35.51 31.22 49.27
C THR A 70 -34.45 32.35 49.33
N SER A 71 -34.18 32.98 48.17
CA SER A 71 -34.62 34.37 47.86
C SER A 71 -33.85 35.00 46.68
N ALA A 72 -34.59 35.54 45.70
CA ALA A 72 -34.13 36.60 44.79
C ALA A 72 -34.71 37.96 45.24
N PRO A 73 -34.24 39.14 44.74
CA PRO A 73 -34.92 39.69 43.55
C PRO A 73 -34.13 40.67 42.64
N ASN A 74 -34.62 40.82 41.39
CA ASN A 74 -34.54 41.98 40.48
C ASN A 74 -33.15 42.49 39.96
N THR A 75 -33.03 43.09 38.77
CA THR A 75 -33.98 44.01 38.08
C THR A 75 -33.99 43.90 36.53
N ALA A 76 -35.09 44.34 35.89
CA ALA A 76 -35.34 44.46 34.43
C ALA A 76 -34.35 45.40 33.70
N GLY A 77 -34.25 45.53 32.36
CA GLY A 77 -35.06 45.20 31.15
C GLY A 77 -34.63 46.20 30.02
N PRO A 78 -35.33 46.41 28.87
CA PRO A 78 -36.51 45.73 28.31
C PRO A 78 -36.53 45.51 26.74
N ARG A 79 -37.55 44.76 26.23
CA ARG A 79 -38.16 44.82 24.85
C ARG A 79 -37.30 44.37 23.64
N THR A 80 -37.81 43.88 22.48
CA THR A 80 -39.14 43.92 21.80
C THR A 80 -39.54 42.57 21.12
N ALA A 81 -40.76 42.48 20.57
CA ALA A 81 -41.40 41.31 19.92
C ALA A 81 -41.06 41.11 18.40
N PRO A 82 -41.44 39.99 17.75
CA PRO A 82 -40.92 39.57 16.42
C PRO A 82 -41.86 39.79 15.21
N PRO A 83 -41.36 39.70 13.96
CA PRO A 83 -42.16 39.67 12.72
C PRO A 83 -42.36 38.25 12.10
N PRO A 84 -43.30 38.08 11.14
CA PRO A 84 -43.81 36.78 10.63
C PRO A 84 -43.16 36.29 9.30
N PRO A 85 -43.57 35.14 8.69
CA PRO A 85 -42.73 34.37 7.77
C PRO A 85 -42.96 34.56 6.25
N GLY A 86 -41.92 34.22 5.48
CA GLY A 86 -41.84 34.14 4.00
C GLY A 86 -40.36 34.28 3.57
N THR A 87 -39.82 33.63 2.54
CA THR A 87 -40.40 32.77 1.48
C THR A 87 -39.33 31.74 1.06
N GLN A 88 -39.72 30.56 0.58
CA GLN A 88 -38.76 29.51 0.19
C GLN A 88 -38.17 29.72 -1.22
N SER A 89 -36.88 29.42 -1.39
CA SER A 89 -36.31 28.90 -2.65
C SER A 89 -34.97 28.17 -2.37
N PRO A 90 -34.74 26.96 -2.90
CA PRO A 90 -33.64 26.11 -2.43
C PRO A 90 -32.36 26.26 -3.26
N THR A 91 -31.26 26.68 -2.63
CA THR A 91 -29.91 26.57 -3.20
C THR A 91 -29.26 25.25 -2.79
N THR A 92 -29.33 24.24 -3.66
CA THR A 92 -28.70 22.93 -3.48
C THR A 92 -27.18 23.00 -3.62
N GLY A 93 -26.51 23.38 -2.53
CA GLY A 93 -25.04 23.45 -2.39
C GLY A 93 -24.35 22.08 -2.53
N THR A 94 -24.19 21.63 -3.77
CA THR A 94 -23.59 20.32 -4.09
C THR A 94 -22.07 20.37 -3.94
N SER A 95 -21.56 19.90 -2.80
CA SER A 95 -20.12 19.81 -2.54
C SER A 95 -19.46 18.71 -3.40
N ARG A 96 -18.92 19.10 -4.56
CA ARG A 96 -18.04 18.26 -5.40
C ARG A 96 -16.58 18.69 -5.23
N ALA A 97 -15.82 17.89 -4.50
CA ALA A 97 -14.36 17.94 -4.48
C ALA A 97 -13.81 16.57 -4.88
N ASN A 98 -13.57 16.37 -6.18
CA ASN A 98 -12.74 15.27 -6.67
C ASN A 98 -11.92 15.78 -7.86
N SER A 99 -10.59 15.71 -7.74
CA SER A 99 -9.66 16.07 -8.83
C SER A 99 -9.60 14.93 -9.85
N ALA A 100 -10.59 14.85 -10.73
CA ALA A 100 -10.55 13.96 -11.88
C ALA A 100 -9.52 14.48 -12.91
N VAL A 101 -8.50 13.67 -13.19
CA VAL A 101 -7.77 13.75 -14.47
C VAL A 101 -8.65 13.06 -15.52
N PRO A 102 -8.89 13.65 -16.71
CA PRO A 102 -9.87 13.10 -17.64
C PRO A 102 -9.46 11.72 -18.16
N ALA A 103 -10.34 10.74 -17.99
CA ALA A 103 -10.39 9.59 -18.87
C ALA A 103 -11.13 10.02 -20.13
N HIS A 104 -10.46 10.06 -21.28
CA HIS A 104 -11.13 10.26 -22.55
C HIS A 104 -11.68 8.93 -23.08
N SER A 105 -12.95 8.99 -23.48
CA SER A 105 -13.61 8.03 -24.35
C SER A 105 -13.17 8.27 -25.79
N ASP A 106 -12.47 7.32 -26.39
CA ASP A 106 -12.23 7.33 -27.83
C ASP A 106 -13.50 6.81 -28.54
N ARG A 107 -14.11 7.64 -29.40
CA ARG A 107 -15.10 7.17 -30.37
C ARG A 107 -14.39 6.46 -31.51
N THR A 108 -14.96 5.34 -31.94
CA THR A 108 -14.59 4.64 -33.16
C THR A 108 -14.77 5.53 -34.38
N GLY A 109 -13.69 5.69 -35.16
CA GLY A 109 -13.68 6.28 -36.48
C GLY A 109 -12.96 5.33 -37.43
N GLU A 110 -13.74 4.65 -38.26
CA GLU A 110 -13.30 3.62 -39.20
C GLU A 110 -12.85 4.28 -40.51
N LEU A 111 -11.57 4.13 -40.87
CA LEU A 111 -11.06 4.46 -42.21
C LEU A 111 -9.97 3.49 -42.65
N ALA A 112 -9.90 3.27 -43.96
CA ALA A 112 -9.41 2.05 -44.59
C ALA A 112 -7.88 1.93 -44.76
N HIS A 113 -7.48 0.75 -45.25
CA HIS A 113 -6.11 0.30 -45.49
C HIS A 113 -5.20 1.25 -46.30
N ALA A 114 -3.93 1.27 -45.90
CA ALA A 114 -2.80 1.39 -46.82
C ALA A 114 -1.68 0.44 -46.37
N GLN A 115 -1.46 -0.63 -47.14
CA GLN A 115 -0.45 -1.67 -46.91
C GLN A 115 0.89 -1.22 -47.53
N LEU A 116 2.04 -1.36 -46.86
CA LEU A 116 3.39 -1.57 -47.45
C LEU A 116 4.44 -1.78 -46.33
N PRO A 117 5.61 -2.40 -46.59
CA PRO A 117 5.77 -3.85 -46.43
C PRO A 117 6.66 -4.25 -45.23
N ALA A 118 6.58 -5.52 -44.87
CA ALA A 118 7.38 -6.12 -43.81
C ALA A 118 8.89 -6.14 -44.15
N ARG A 119 9.73 -5.86 -43.14
CA ARG A 119 11.15 -6.24 -43.15
C ARG A 119 11.39 -7.26 -42.04
N THR A 120 11.27 -8.53 -42.40
CA THR A 120 11.83 -9.65 -41.66
C THR A 120 13.35 -9.60 -41.71
N GLY A 121 13.98 -9.67 -40.54
CA GLY A 121 15.41 -9.95 -40.36
C GLY A 121 15.53 -10.90 -39.17
N PRO A 122 16.28 -12.01 -39.29
CA PRO A 122 16.26 -13.06 -38.28
C PRO A 122 16.97 -12.62 -36.99
N ASP A 123 16.49 -13.20 -35.90
CA ASP A 123 17.10 -13.13 -34.59
C ASP A 123 18.50 -13.77 -34.63
N THR A 124 19.49 -13.17 -33.97
CA THR A 124 20.76 -13.86 -33.67
C THR A 124 21.20 -13.47 -32.28
N ALA A 125 21.02 -14.39 -31.34
CA ALA A 125 21.54 -14.25 -29.98
C ALA A 125 23.07 -14.15 -30.03
N VAL A 126 23.61 -12.97 -29.74
CA VAL A 126 25.05 -12.78 -29.60
C VAL A 126 25.49 -13.36 -28.24
N PRO A 127 26.49 -14.25 -28.19
CA PRO A 127 26.97 -14.83 -26.93
C PRO A 127 27.46 -13.78 -25.94
N LEU A 128 27.38 -14.13 -24.65
CA LEU A 128 27.88 -13.33 -23.54
C LEU A 128 29.41 -13.15 -23.64
N ALA A 129 29.85 -12.07 -24.27
CA ALA A 129 31.26 -11.73 -24.36
C ALA A 129 31.83 -11.47 -22.95
N ALA A 130 32.95 -12.15 -22.68
CA ALA A 130 33.76 -12.15 -21.45
C ALA A 130 33.45 -11.06 -20.42
N ALA A 131 33.02 -11.48 -19.22
CA ALA A 131 32.96 -10.61 -18.06
C ALA A 131 34.36 -10.08 -17.75
N THR A 132 34.57 -8.77 -17.91
CA THR A 132 35.72 -8.10 -17.30
C THR A 132 35.58 -8.21 -15.78
N ALA A 133 36.53 -8.92 -15.16
CA ALA A 133 36.52 -9.18 -13.73
C ALA A 133 36.49 -7.85 -12.95
N GLY A 134 35.35 -7.56 -12.33
CA GLY A 134 35.14 -6.38 -11.48
C GLY A 134 34.03 -5.42 -11.91
N GLY A 135 33.60 -5.40 -13.18
CA GLY A 135 32.71 -4.34 -13.69
C GLY A 135 31.20 -4.62 -13.65
N CYS A 136 30.41 -3.60 -13.32
CA CYS A 136 28.94 -3.60 -13.45
C CYS A 136 28.44 -3.62 -14.91
N ALA A 137 27.79 -4.72 -15.30
CA ALA A 137 27.06 -4.89 -16.56
C ALA A 137 25.65 -4.29 -16.48
N VAL A 138 25.15 -3.67 -17.57
CA VAL A 138 23.86 -2.94 -17.60
C VAL A 138 22.96 -3.43 -18.73
N GLN A 139 21.76 -3.89 -18.39
CA GLN A 139 20.75 -4.39 -19.32
C GLN A 139 19.44 -3.59 -19.20
N VAL A 140 18.66 -3.52 -20.29
CA VAL A 140 17.31 -2.95 -20.28
C VAL A 140 16.32 -3.99 -20.79
N VAL A 141 15.59 -4.61 -19.87
CA VAL A 141 14.50 -5.56 -20.16
C VAL A 141 13.27 -4.79 -20.65
N ARG A 142 12.58 -5.32 -21.67
CA ARG A 142 11.53 -4.58 -22.43
C ARG A 142 10.21 -5.34 -22.58
N ASP A 143 10.21 -6.60 -22.18
CA ASP A 143 9.19 -7.61 -22.35
C ASP A 143 8.75 -8.16 -20.98
N SER A 144 7.56 -8.76 -20.93
CA SER A 144 6.96 -9.17 -19.66
C SER A 144 7.62 -10.41 -19.05
N GLU A 145 8.15 -11.30 -19.89
CA GLU A 145 8.75 -12.58 -19.49
C GLU A 145 10.09 -12.36 -18.80
N GLY A 146 11.00 -11.59 -19.41
CA GLY A 146 12.25 -11.18 -18.80
C GLY A 146 12.04 -10.39 -17.51
N PHE A 147 10.93 -9.65 -17.37
CA PHE A 147 10.60 -8.99 -16.10
C PHE A 147 10.08 -9.98 -15.06
N ALA A 148 9.30 -11.00 -15.44
CA ALA A 148 8.90 -12.09 -14.55
C ALA A 148 10.13 -12.84 -14.00
N ALA A 149 11.06 -13.20 -14.89
CA ALA A 149 12.28 -13.94 -14.57
C ALA A 149 13.23 -13.21 -13.60
N LEU A 150 13.12 -11.88 -13.46
CA LEU A 150 13.88 -11.12 -12.47
C LEU A 150 13.44 -11.38 -11.01
N GLY A 151 12.26 -11.95 -10.77
CA GLY A 151 11.63 -12.06 -9.44
C GLY A 151 12.57 -12.50 -8.30
N PRO A 152 13.19 -13.70 -8.37
CA PRO A 152 14.06 -14.18 -7.29
C PRO A 152 15.28 -13.29 -7.03
N ALA A 153 15.90 -12.74 -8.08
CA ALA A 153 17.05 -11.84 -7.94
C ALA A 153 16.63 -10.46 -7.41
N TRP A 154 15.47 -9.96 -7.84
CA TRP A 154 14.88 -8.71 -7.37
C TRP A 154 14.52 -8.77 -5.89
N GLN A 155 13.93 -9.87 -5.43
CA GLN A 155 13.62 -10.10 -4.00
C GLN A 155 14.88 -10.19 -3.13
N ARG A 156 16.01 -10.68 -3.66
CA ARG A 156 17.31 -10.61 -2.94
C ARG A 156 17.82 -9.17 -2.86
N LEU A 157 17.83 -8.43 -3.97
CA LEU A 157 18.26 -7.03 -3.97
C LEU A 157 17.39 -6.17 -3.04
N HIS A 158 16.06 -6.28 -3.15
CA HIS A 158 15.09 -5.51 -2.35
C HIS A 158 15.32 -5.70 -0.84
N ARG A 159 15.53 -6.95 -0.38
CA ARG A 159 15.86 -7.23 1.03
C ARG A 159 17.19 -6.65 1.51
N ARG A 160 18.13 -6.36 0.61
CA ARG A 160 19.40 -5.67 0.93
C ARG A 160 19.28 -4.14 0.92
N CYS A 161 18.16 -3.58 0.48
CA CYS A 161 17.90 -2.14 0.42
C CYS A 161 17.06 -1.68 1.63
N PRO A 162 17.63 -1.17 2.74
CA PRO A 162 16.88 -0.88 3.97
C PRO A 162 15.82 0.23 3.82
N GLN A 163 15.98 1.13 2.83
CA GLN A 163 15.02 2.20 2.53
C GLN A 163 13.94 1.78 1.52
N ALA A 164 14.03 0.58 0.94
CA ALA A 164 13.05 0.10 -0.02
C ALA A 164 11.68 -0.08 0.64
N THR A 165 10.64 0.48 0.03
CA THR A 165 9.27 0.26 0.47
C THR A 165 8.66 -0.96 -0.24
N PRO A 166 7.50 -1.47 0.20
CA PRO A 166 6.85 -2.63 -0.45
C PRO A 166 6.41 -2.32 -1.89
N PHE A 167 6.28 -1.04 -2.24
CA PHE A 167 6.04 -0.57 -3.60
C PHE A 167 7.22 -0.81 -4.56
N GLN A 168 8.42 -1.11 -4.04
CA GLN A 168 9.59 -1.51 -4.84
C GLN A 168 9.77 -3.04 -4.89
N SER A 169 8.87 -3.82 -4.27
CA SER A 169 8.87 -5.27 -4.37
C SER A 169 8.60 -5.72 -5.81
N HIS A 170 9.14 -6.88 -6.19
CA HIS A 170 8.83 -7.46 -7.50
C HIS A 170 7.34 -7.80 -7.62
N ALA A 171 6.75 -8.34 -6.55
CA ALA A 171 5.34 -8.69 -6.49
C ALA A 171 4.43 -7.50 -6.82
N TRP A 172 4.68 -6.33 -6.22
CA TRP A 172 3.96 -5.11 -6.52
C TRP A 172 4.19 -4.65 -7.97
N LEU A 173 5.45 -4.45 -8.37
CA LEU A 173 5.80 -3.85 -9.65
C LEU A 173 5.40 -4.73 -10.86
N TYR A 174 5.55 -6.04 -10.75
CA TYR A 174 5.17 -6.99 -11.79
C TYR A 174 3.65 -7.18 -11.87
N SER A 175 2.96 -7.33 -10.73
CA SER A 175 1.48 -7.36 -10.72
C SER A 175 0.90 -6.05 -11.29
N TRP A 176 1.51 -4.91 -10.99
CA TRP A 176 1.12 -3.63 -11.55
C TRP A 176 1.30 -3.60 -13.07
N TRP A 177 2.45 -4.09 -13.57
CA TRP A 177 2.68 -4.20 -15.01
C TRP A 177 1.64 -5.06 -15.71
N LEU A 178 1.22 -6.18 -15.11
CA LEU A 178 0.17 -7.04 -15.68
C LEU A 178 -1.22 -6.39 -15.69
N SER A 179 -1.56 -5.53 -14.71
CA SER A 179 -2.86 -4.86 -14.63
C SER A 179 -2.94 -3.50 -15.36
N TYR A 180 -1.81 -2.81 -15.53
CA TYR A 180 -1.76 -1.40 -16.00
C TYR A 180 -0.75 -1.13 -17.12
N GLY A 181 0.16 -2.08 -17.38
CA GLY A 181 1.16 -1.99 -18.44
C GLY A 181 0.54 -1.94 -19.83
N ARG A 182 1.36 -1.57 -20.81
CA ARG A 182 0.97 -1.63 -22.23
C ARG A 182 2.16 -2.13 -23.06
N PRO A 183 1.98 -3.09 -23.99
CA PRO A 183 3.05 -3.65 -24.80
C PRO A 183 4.01 -2.61 -25.39
N GLY A 184 5.30 -2.96 -25.45
CA GLY A 184 6.37 -2.11 -25.96
C GLY A 184 6.78 -0.93 -25.06
N ARG A 185 6.07 -0.62 -23.96
CA ARG A 185 6.42 0.50 -23.06
C ARG A 185 7.38 0.14 -21.93
N LEU A 186 7.49 -1.12 -21.52
CA LEU A 186 8.31 -1.54 -20.38
C LEU A 186 9.79 -1.23 -20.57
N ARG A 187 10.45 -0.69 -19.55
CA ARG A 187 11.88 -0.38 -19.55
C ARG A 187 12.43 -0.64 -18.15
N VAL A 188 12.64 -1.91 -17.81
CA VAL A 188 13.29 -2.28 -16.55
C VAL A 188 14.79 -2.23 -16.76
N VAL A 189 15.45 -1.23 -16.16
CA VAL A 189 16.91 -1.11 -16.19
C VAL A 189 17.46 -1.95 -15.04
N VAL A 190 18.41 -2.84 -15.33
CA VAL A 190 19.07 -3.68 -14.33
C VAL A 190 20.58 -3.58 -14.44
N VAL A 191 21.25 -3.67 -13.29
CA VAL A 191 22.71 -3.68 -13.17
C VAL A 191 23.12 -4.97 -12.46
N ARG A 192 24.09 -5.68 -13.04
CA ARG A 192 24.67 -6.90 -12.45
C ARG A 192 26.17 -6.75 -12.23
N ARG A 193 26.66 -7.23 -11.09
CA ARG A 193 28.08 -7.33 -10.74
C ARG A 193 28.38 -8.79 -10.40
N GLY A 194 29.31 -9.42 -11.11
CA GLY A 194 29.56 -10.87 -10.97
C GLY A 194 28.32 -11.74 -11.19
N GLY A 195 27.39 -11.31 -12.04
CA GLY A 195 26.10 -11.98 -12.28
C GLY A 195 24.98 -11.64 -11.29
N GLU A 196 25.27 -11.27 -10.03
CA GLU A 196 24.24 -10.89 -9.06
C GLU A 196 23.64 -9.51 -9.36
N LEU A 197 22.33 -9.36 -9.11
CA LEU A 197 21.61 -8.10 -9.33
C LEU A 197 21.93 -7.10 -8.20
N VAL A 198 22.53 -5.96 -8.54
CA VAL A 198 23.00 -4.93 -7.58
C VAL A 198 22.30 -3.58 -7.72
N ALA A 199 21.62 -3.30 -8.84
CA ALA A 199 20.72 -2.16 -8.94
C ALA A 199 19.61 -2.41 -9.96
N ALA A 200 18.45 -1.79 -9.75
CA ALA A 200 17.31 -1.91 -10.64
C ALA A 200 16.37 -0.70 -10.62
N ALA A 201 15.80 -0.36 -11.77
CA ALA A 201 14.76 0.64 -11.92
C ALA A 201 13.63 0.10 -12.81
N ALA A 202 12.45 -0.12 -12.22
CA ALA A 202 11.26 -0.58 -12.94
C ALA A 202 10.50 0.62 -13.52
N LEU A 203 10.61 0.83 -14.82
CA LEU A 203 10.08 2.02 -15.50
C LEU A 203 9.23 1.65 -16.73
N MET A 204 8.43 2.60 -17.20
CA MET A 204 7.76 2.54 -18.50
C MET A 204 7.87 3.85 -19.28
N ARG A 205 7.87 3.76 -20.62
CA ARG A 205 7.89 4.93 -21.51
C ARG A 205 6.48 5.42 -21.83
N LEU A 206 6.19 6.65 -21.45
CA LEU A 206 5.02 7.42 -21.91
C LEU A 206 5.40 8.27 -23.13
N ARG A 207 4.42 8.54 -24.00
CA ARG A 207 4.57 9.40 -25.20
C ARG A 207 3.81 10.73 -25.08
N ARG A 208 2.91 10.87 -24.11
CA ARG A 208 2.01 12.02 -23.92
C ARG A 208 1.94 12.39 -22.44
N PRO A 209 1.79 13.69 -22.08
CA PRO A 209 1.74 14.84 -22.98
C PRO A 209 3.06 15.07 -23.73
N LEU A 210 4.19 14.71 -23.09
CA LEU A 210 5.53 14.68 -23.69
C LEU A 210 6.16 13.28 -23.49
N PRO A 211 7.21 12.93 -24.25
CA PRO A 211 7.96 11.69 -24.03
C PRO A 211 8.62 11.67 -22.65
N ALA A 212 8.24 10.69 -21.82
CA ALA A 212 8.76 10.52 -20.47
C ALA A 212 9.05 9.04 -20.16
N LEU A 213 10.01 8.81 -19.27
CA LEU A 213 10.31 7.53 -18.66
C LEU A 213 9.94 7.65 -17.17
N VAL A 214 8.87 6.97 -16.76
CA VAL A 214 8.26 7.07 -15.42
C VAL A 214 8.37 5.74 -14.68
N ALA A 215 8.35 5.77 -13.35
CA ALA A 215 8.27 4.56 -12.55
C ALA A 215 6.98 3.76 -12.83
N LEU A 216 7.06 2.44 -12.70
CA LEU A 216 5.86 1.60 -12.54
C LEU A 216 5.16 1.92 -11.21
N GLY A 217 3.88 1.54 -11.09
CA GLY A 217 3.06 1.80 -9.90
C GLY A 217 2.03 2.94 -10.08
N GLY A 218 2.32 3.91 -10.95
CA GLY A 218 1.36 4.92 -11.39
C GLY A 218 0.73 5.72 -10.23
N ALA A 219 -0.58 5.98 -10.33
CA ALA A 219 -1.31 6.79 -9.34
C ALA A 219 -1.62 6.06 -8.03
N ILE A 220 -1.56 4.73 -8.01
CA ILE A 220 -1.94 3.89 -6.85
C ILE A 220 -0.76 3.51 -5.97
N THR A 221 0.44 4.00 -6.29
CA THR A 221 1.68 3.75 -5.54
C THR A 221 2.06 5.01 -4.78
N ASP A 222 2.30 4.88 -3.47
CA ASP A 222 2.52 6.04 -2.61
C ASP A 222 3.98 6.49 -2.49
N TYR A 223 4.93 5.56 -2.66
CA TYR A 223 6.36 5.86 -2.80
C TYR A 223 6.95 5.18 -4.03
N THR A 224 7.68 5.92 -4.87
CA THR A 224 8.52 5.32 -5.93
C THR A 224 9.99 5.53 -5.65
N ASP A 225 10.79 4.51 -5.91
CA ASP A 225 12.24 4.54 -5.81
C ASP A 225 12.86 3.55 -6.81
N VAL A 226 14.17 3.67 -7.02
CA VAL A 226 15.01 2.61 -7.59
C VAL A 226 15.55 1.72 -6.46
N LEU A 227 16.08 0.55 -6.81
CA LEU A 227 16.87 -0.25 -5.89
C LEU A 227 18.35 -0.10 -6.24
N ILE A 228 19.19 0.14 -5.23
CA ILE A 228 20.65 0.16 -5.33
C ILE A 228 21.20 -0.53 -4.08
N ASP A 229 22.05 -1.53 -4.28
CA ASP A 229 22.69 -2.28 -3.22
C ASP A 229 23.66 -1.38 -2.44
N PRO A 230 23.47 -1.19 -1.12
CA PRO A 230 24.33 -0.30 -0.34
C PRO A 230 25.79 -0.76 -0.31
N ALA A 231 26.08 -2.07 -0.49
CA ALA A 231 27.43 -2.60 -0.47
C ALA A 231 28.28 -2.22 -1.70
N CYS A 232 27.67 -1.66 -2.76
CA CYS A 232 28.38 -1.15 -3.94
C CYS A 232 27.69 0.08 -4.54
N ALA A 233 27.17 0.95 -3.66
CA ALA A 233 26.24 2.02 -4.01
C ALA A 233 26.72 2.92 -5.16
N ASP A 234 27.97 3.39 -5.13
CA ASP A 234 28.49 4.30 -6.15
C ASP A 234 28.65 3.64 -7.52
N GLU A 235 29.30 2.47 -7.60
CA GLU A 235 29.49 1.73 -8.86
C GLU A 235 28.14 1.34 -9.49
N ALA A 236 27.20 0.87 -8.65
CA ALA A 236 25.87 0.47 -9.06
C ALA A 236 25.00 1.68 -9.47
N ALA A 237 25.11 2.81 -8.77
CA ALA A 237 24.43 4.06 -9.14
C ALA A 237 24.95 4.59 -10.49
N ASP A 238 26.27 4.65 -10.69
CA ASP A 238 26.90 5.07 -11.94
C ASP A 238 26.49 4.19 -13.12
N ALA A 239 26.45 2.87 -12.91
CA ALA A 239 25.97 1.92 -13.90
C ALA A 239 24.46 2.11 -14.20
N LEU A 240 23.65 2.32 -13.16
CA LEU A 240 22.22 2.58 -13.30
C LEU A 240 21.96 3.90 -14.05
N LEU A 241 22.72 4.97 -13.78
CA LEU A 241 22.69 6.25 -14.49
C LEU A 241 22.96 6.07 -15.99
N ARG A 242 24.00 5.30 -16.35
CA ARG A 242 24.29 4.95 -17.75
C ARG A 242 23.12 4.19 -18.39
N GLY A 243 22.51 3.26 -17.66
CA GLY A 243 21.31 2.52 -18.11
C GLY A 243 20.09 3.41 -18.31
N LEU A 244 19.80 4.30 -17.36
CA LEU A 244 18.70 5.27 -17.42
C LEU A 244 18.85 6.21 -18.60
N ARG A 245 20.04 6.77 -18.84
CA ARG A 245 20.31 7.63 -20.02
C ARG A 245 20.05 6.90 -21.34
N ARG A 246 20.38 5.61 -21.43
CA ARG A 246 20.10 4.77 -22.61
C ARG A 246 18.60 4.48 -22.75
N ALA A 247 17.92 4.11 -21.66
CA ALA A 247 16.48 3.82 -21.65
C ALA A 247 15.62 5.05 -21.96
N ALA A 248 16.05 6.24 -21.51
CA ALA A 248 15.39 7.52 -21.68
C ALA A 248 15.71 8.24 -23.00
N ARG A 249 16.36 7.60 -23.99
CA ARG A 249 16.74 8.27 -25.26
C ARG A 249 15.51 8.91 -25.94
N GLY A 250 15.52 10.24 -26.00
CA GLY A 250 14.41 11.07 -26.50
C GLY A 250 13.23 11.20 -25.54
N ALA A 251 13.46 11.16 -24.23
CA ALA A 251 12.46 11.32 -23.17
C ALA A 251 13.07 11.93 -21.90
N VAL A 252 12.23 12.53 -21.05
CA VAL A 252 12.59 12.98 -19.69
C VAL A 252 12.42 11.82 -18.72
N VAL A 253 13.36 11.60 -17.80
CA VAL A 253 13.13 10.70 -16.65
C VAL A 253 12.34 11.48 -15.60
N ASP A 254 11.15 10.99 -15.25
CA ASP A 254 10.19 11.65 -14.38
C ASP A 254 9.81 10.71 -13.23
N LEU A 255 10.60 10.78 -12.16
CA LEU A 255 10.39 9.99 -10.94
C LEU A 255 9.53 10.83 -10.00
N ARG A 256 8.27 10.45 -9.88
CA ARG A 256 7.30 11.08 -8.99
C ARG A 256 7.27 10.38 -7.65
N GLU A 257 6.76 11.07 -6.62
CA GLU A 257 6.44 10.42 -5.35
C GLU A 257 7.66 9.76 -4.66
N VAL A 258 8.83 10.39 -4.79
CA VAL A 258 10.10 9.93 -4.21
C VAL A 258 10.20 10.37 -2.75
N ARG A 259 10.32 9.42 -1.82
CA ARG A 259 10.49 9.68 -0.38
C ARG A 259 11.87 10.29 -0.09
N ALA A 260 12.02 11.02 1.02
CA ALA A 260 13.34 11.40 1.52
C ALA A 260 14.16 10.15 1.88
N GLY A 261 15.46 10.13 1.56
CA GLY A 261 16.33 8.97 1.78
C GLY A 261 16.25 7.88 0.70
N ALA A 262 15.40 8.06 -0.31
CA ALA A 262 15.29 7.18 -1.47
C ALA A 262 16.59 7.15 -2.30
N ALA A 263 16.94 5.98 -2.85
CA ALA A 263 18.11 5.79 -3.70
C ALA A 263 18.08 6.65 -4.98
N ALA A 264 16.88 7.01 -5.46
CA ALA A 264 16.65 7.94 -6.56
C ALA A 264 17.19 9.37 -6.27
N GLU A 265 17.36 9.78 -5.00
CA GLU A 265 18.03 11.05 -4.67
C GLU A 265 19.52 11.01 -5.02
N THR A 266 20.19 9.87 -4.87
CA THR A 266 21.59 9.67 -5.30
C THR A 266 21.71 9.83 -6.81
N LEU A 267 20.84 9.17 -7.58
CA LEU A 267 20.78 9.33 -9.03
C LEU A 267 20.53 10.79 -9.45
N TRP A 268 19.68 11.53 -8.74
CA TRP A 268 19.44 12.95 -9.02
C TRP A 268 20.66 13.82 -8.73
N ARG A 269 21.39 13.58 -7.62
CA ARG A 269 22.62 14.31 -7.27
C ARG A 269 23.75 14.06 -8.27
N GLN A 270 23.89 12.83 -8.75
CA GLN A 270 24.92 12.41 -9.71
C GLN A 270 24.52 12.65 -11.18
N TRP A 271 23.27 13.02 -11.49
CA TRP A 271 22.82 13.17 -12.88
C TRP A 271 23.60 14.26 -13.64
N PRO A 272 24.32 13.92 -14.74
CA PRO A 272 25.26 14.82 -15.42
C PRO A 272 24.60 15.71 -16.49
N GLY A 273 23.37 16.16 -16.25
CA GLY A 273 22.58 16.92 -17.21
C GLY A 273 21.49 17.75 -16.53
N PRO A 274 20.63 18.43 -17.30
CA PRO A 274 19.57 19.25 -16.74
C PRO A 274 18.66 18.46 -15.80
N ARG A 275 18.47 18.99 -14.59
CA ARG A 275 17.64 18.41 -13.54
C ARG A 275 16.80 19.46 -12.83
N ARG A 276 15.64 19.06 -12.32
CA ARG A 276 14.77 19.85 -11.43
C ARG A 276 14.22 18.96 -10.32
N ARG A 277 13.88 19.58 -9.18
CA ARG A 277 13.16 18.96 -8.06
C ARG A 277 11.94 19.82 -7.77
N ALA A 278 10.81 19.18 -7.50
CA ALA A 278 9.62 19.82 -6.94
C ALA A 278 9.11 19.01 -5.75
N ALA A 279 8.29 19.62 -4.88
CA ALA A 279 7.43 18.85 -4.01
C ALA A 279 6.38 18.10 -4.86
N ASP A 280 6.03 16.89 -4.44
CA ASP A 280 4.92 16.11 -4.99
C ASP A 280 3.81 15.98 -3.93
N SER A 281 3.24 14.79 -3.71
CA SER A 281 2.18 14.62 -2.71
C SER A 281 2.72 14.69 -1.27
N LEU A 282 1.90 15.18 -0.35
CA LEU A 282 2.19 15.12 1.08
C LEU A 282 1.88 13.72 1.62
N CYS A 283 2.83 13.14 2.36
CA CYS A 283 2.58 12.03 3.27
C CYS A 283 2.65 12.51 4.72
N LEU A 284 2.05 11.74 5.63
CA LEU A 284 1.98 12.05 7.05
C LEU A 284 2.55 10.87 7.84
N GLU A 285 3.52 11.12 8.73
CA GLU A 285 4.22 10.08 9.48
C GLU A 285 4.00 10.23 11.00
N LEU A 286 3.81 9.11 11.69
CA LEU A 286 3.77 8.98 13.13
C LEU A 286 4.98 8.18 13.61
N PRO A 287 5.47 8.39 14.85
CA PRO A 287 6.49 7.54 15.44
C PRO A 287 5.99 6.11 15.56
N GLY A 288 6.83 5.12 15.20
CA GLY A 288 6.53 3.69 15.34
C GLY A 288 6.69 3.18 16.77
N VAL A 289 5.94 3.77 17.70
CA VAL A 289 5.97 3.49 19.14
C VAL A 289 4.66 2.83 19.61
N PRO A 290 4.62 2.20 20.80
CA PRO A 290 3.40 1.61 21.33
C PRO A 290 2.23 2.60 21.38
N MET A 291 1.01 2.10 21.19
CA MET A 291 -0.20 2.93 21.16
C MET A 291 -0.38 3.77 22.44
N ALA A 292 0.01 3.25 23.60
CA ALA A 292 -0.01 3.98 24.86
C ALA A 292 0.89 5.24 24.84
N GLU A 293 2.09 5.14 24.26
CA GLU A 293 3.01 6.26 24.12
C GLU A 293 2.49 7.29 23.11
N LEU A 294 1.93 6.83 21.98
CA LEU A 294 1.30 7.71 20.99
C LEU A 294 0.13 8.51 21.61
N ALA A 295 -0.71 7.86 22.43
CA ALA A 295 -1.78 8.52 23.17
C ALA A 295 -1.24 9.51 24.23
N ALA A 296 -0.12 9.19 24.89
CA ALA A 296 0.55 10.09 25.83
C ALA A 296 1.08 11.35 25.12
N ARG A 297 1.75 11.20 23.97
CA ARG A 297 2.24 12.31 23.12
C ARG A 297 1.11 13.26 22.72
N ILE A 298 -0.05 12.72 22.32
CA ILE A 298 -1.24 13.54 21.98
C ILE A 298 -1.78 14.27 23.22
N SER A 299 -1.77 13.60 24.38
CA SER A 299 -2.25 14.15 25.65
C SER A 299 -1.40 15.32 26.14
N ALA A 300 -0.07 15.17 26.12
CA ALA A 300 0.88 16.20 26.51
C ALA A 300 0.71 17.51 25.72
N GLN A 301 0.26 17.40 24.46
CA GLN A 301 0.01 18.58 23.61
C GLN A 301 -1.47 19.03 23.61
N SER A 302 -2.40 18.24 24.17
CA SER A 302 -3.83 18.55 24.29
C SER A 302 -4.59 17.51 25.11
N SER A 303 -4.83 17.81 26.39
CA SER A 303 -5.53 16.93 27.34
C SER A 303 -6.90 16.47 26.83
N SER A 304 -7.68 17.37 26.21
CA SER A 304 -9.01 17.06 25.69
C SER A 304 -9.00 16.10 24.48
N ARG A 305 -8.02 16.22 23.56
CA ARG A 305 -7.84 15.25 22.47
C ARG A 305 -7.33 13.91 23.00
N GLY A 306 -6.35 13.93 23.92
CA GLY A 306 -5.84 12.73 24.58
C GLY A 306 -6.93 11.93 25.31
N GLN A 307 -7.86 12.61 25.96
CA GLN A 307 -9.00 11.96 26.61
C GLN A 307 -9.97 11.30 25.62
N ARG A 308 -10.19 11.90 24.43
CA ARG A 308 -10.99 11.27 23.37
C ARG A 308 -10.31 10.00 22.84
N VAL A 309 -9.00 10.05 22.59
CA VAL A 309 -8.22 8.88 22.14
C VAL A 309 -8.30 7.74 23.16
N ARG A 310 -8.02 8.01 24.45
CA ARG A 310 -8.18 6.99 25.52
C ARG A 310 -9.61 6.44 25.62
N SER A 311 -10.61 7.29 25.48
CA SER A 311 -12.02 6.87 25.50
C SER A 311 -12.37 5.97 24.30
N ALA A 312 -11.84 6.26 23.12
CA ALA A 312 -12.03 5.43 21.93
C ALA A 312 -11.29 4.08 22.03
N LEU A 313 -10.07 4.05 22.58
CA LEU A 313 -9.33 2.81 22.83
C LEU A 313 -10.08 1.87 23.79
N ARG A 314 -10.56 2.37 24.94
CA ARG A 314 -11.38 1.57 25.87
C ARG A 314 -12.68 1.05 25.24
N LYS A 315 -13.28 1.79 24.31
CA LYS A 315 -14.47 1.33 23.57
C LYS A 315 -14.13 0.20 22.59
N ILE A 316 -12.97 0.24 21.94
CA ILE A 316 -12.48 -0.85 21.08
C ILE A 316 -12.26 -2.12 21.91
N GLU A 317 -11.63 -1.99 23.08
CA GLU A 317 -11.40 -3.10 24.01
C GLU A 317 -12.72 -3.70 24.51
N ALA A 318 -13.69 -2.86 24.90
CA ALA A 318 -15.01 -3.30 25.37
C ALA A 318 -15.94 -3.82 24.25
N ALA A 319 -15.62 -3.58 22.98
CA ALA A 319 -16.45 -4.00 21.84
C ALA A 319 -16.21 -5.44 21.37
N GLY A 320 -15.26 -6.17 21.94
CA GLY A 320 -15.02 -7.58 21.59
C GLY A 320 -14.48 -7.81 20.18
N ILE A 321 -13.89 -6.79 19.54
CA ILE A 321 -13.30 -6.95 18.19
C ILE A 321 -12.08 -7.86 18.26
N VAL A 322 -12.12 -8.95 17.48
CA VAL A 322 -11.01 -9.87 17.25
C VAL A 322 -10.27 -9.47 15.97
N GLU A 323 -8.95 -9.32 16.05
CA GLU A 323 -8.09 -9.10 14.87
C GLU A 323 -7.61 -10.48 14.35
N ARG A 324 -7.88 -10.79 13.08
CA ARG A 324 -7.37 -11.99 12.39
C ARG A 324 -6.48 -11.59 11.23
N ASP A 325 -5.19 -11.91 11.37
CA ASP A 325 -4.25 -11.85 10.27
C ASP A 325 -4.58 -12.94 9.23
N VAL A 326 -4.79 -12.52 7.98
CA VAL A 326 -5.23 -13.40 6.89
C VAL A 326 -4.01 -14.12 6.31
N PRO A 327 -3.99 -15.47 6.27
CA PRO A 327 -2.85 -16.20 5.73
C PRO A 327 -2.78 -16.05 4.20
N PRO A 328 -1.59 -16.20 3.57
CA PRO A 328 -1.37 -15.85 2.16
C PRO A 328 -2.37 -16.48 1.17
N GLN A 329 -2.80 -17.72 1.40
CA GLN A 329 -3.78 -18.42 0.55
C GLN A 329 -5.20 -17.84 0.60
N GLU A 330 -5.58 -17.15 1.69
CA GLU A 330 -6.89 -16.50 1.85
C GLU A 330 -6.90 -15.04 1.36
N VAL A 331 -5.72 -14.45 1.10
CA VAL A 331 -5.57 -13.03 0.74
C VAL A 331 -6.46 -12.60 -0.44
N PRO A 332 -6.62 -13.37 -1.55
CA PRO A 332 -7.51 -12.96 -2.64
C PRO A 332 -8.96 -12.71 -2.18
N GLY A 333 -9.54 -13.65 -1.43
CA GLY A 333 -10.93 -13.53 -0.95
C GLY A 333 -11.11 -12.45 0.13
N ALA A 334 -10.07 -12.20 0.93
CA ALA A 334 -10.07 -11.10 1.91
C ALA A 334 -9.87 -9.73 1.24
N VAL A 335 -9.10 -9.63 0.16
CA VAL A 335 -9.03 -8.41 -0.67
C VAL A 335 -10.40 -8.11 -1.28
N ASP A 336 -11.11 -9.11 -1.78
CA ASP A 336 -12.47 -8.92 -2.30
C ASP A 336 -13.47 -8.50 -1.21
N ARG A 337 -13.37 -9.04 0.02
CA ARG A 337 -14.15 -8.56 1.17
C ARG A 337 -13.81 -7.11 1.52
N MET A 338 -12.53 -6.77 1.62
CA MET A 338 -12.05 -5.41 1.89
C MET A 338 -12.57 -4.42 0.83
N LEU A 339 -12.50 -4.75 -0.45
CA LEU A 339 -12.95 -3.88 -1.54
C LEU A 339 -14.48 -3.73 -1.57
N ARG A 340 -15.25 -4.77 -1.22
CA ARG A 340 -16.71 -4.65 -1.05
C ARG A 340 -17.08 -3.73 0.12
N LEU A 341 -16.44 -3.90 1.28
CA LEU A 341 -16.61 -3.00 2.42
C LEU A 341 -16.16 -1.57 2.09
N HIS A 342 -15.08 -1.42 1.32
CA HIS A 342 -14.59 -0.12 0.85
C HIS A 342 -15.59 0.57 -0.09
N ALA A 343 -16.18 -0.16 -1.04
CA ALA A 343 -17.23 0.39 -1.89
C ALA A 343 -18.49 0.79 -1.10
N ALA A 344 -18.86 0.00 -0.08
CA ALA A 344 -20.02 0.26 0.77
C ALA A 344 -19.87 1.53 1.62
N GLN A 345 -18.74 1.72 2.33
CA GLN A 345 -18.51 2.89 3.21
C GLN A 345 -18.49 4.24 2.47
N TRP A 346 -18.26 4.23 1.16
CA TRP A 346 -18.25 5.41 0.30
C TRP A 346 -19.50 5.52 -0.60
N ARG A 347 -20.52 4.67 -0.44
CA ARG A 347 -21.79 4.81 -1.18
C ARG A 347 -22.44 6.16 -0.84
N GLY A 348 -22.86 6.90 -1.88
CA GLY A 348 -23.37 8.27 -1.73
C GLY A 348 -22.30 9.32 -1.38
N ARG A 349 -21.01 8.96 -1.37
CA ARG A 349 -19.87 9.82 -1.05
C ARG A 349 -18.82 9.75 -2.18
N GLY A 350 -17.80 10.61 -2.13
CA GLY A 350 -16.70 10.56 -3.08
C GLY A 350 -15.71 9.43 -2.77
N VAL A 351 -15.74 8.35 -3.56
CA VAL A 351 -14.69 7.32 -3.59
C VAL A 351 -13.67 7.60 -4.69
N THR A 352 -12.43 7.14 -4.53
CA THR A 352 -11.44 7.10 -5.61
C THR A 352 -11.93 6.14 -6.71
N PRO A 353 -12.20 6.61 -7.95
CA PRO A 353 -12.84 5.77 -8.97
C PRO A 353 -12.01 4.56 -9.42
N GLU A 354 -10.71 4.55 -9.15
CA GLU A 354 -9.82 3.42 -9.43
C GLU A 354 -10.08 2.24 -8.48
N HIS A 355 -10.46 2.51 -7.22
CA HIS A 355 -10.69 1.45 -6.22
C HIS A 355 -11.87 0.54 -6.58
N LEU A 356 -12.76 0.99 -7.47
CA LEU A 356 -13.90 0.24 -7.99
C LEU A 356 -13.58 -0.53 -9.28
N ARG A 357 -12.34 -0.52 -9.78
CA ARG A 357 -11.98 -1.16 -11.06
C ARG A 357 -11.50 -2.60 -10.88
N PRO A 358 -11.96 -3.56 -11.70
CA PRO A 358 -11.48 -4.94 -11.64
C PRO A 358 -9.96 -5.09 -11.73
N ARG A 359 -9.27 -4.24 -12.52
CA ARG A 359 -7.80 -4.23 -12.62
C ARG A 359 -7.07 -3.90 -11.32
N PHE A 360 -7.71 -3.12 -10.44
CA PHE A 360 -7.19 -2.77 -9.12
C PHE A 360 -7.32 -3.94 -8.16
N ALA A 361 -8.50 -4.59 -8.11
CA ALA A 361 -8.70 -5.83 -7.37
C ALA A 361 -7.72 -6.93 -7.80
N ALA A 362 -7.62 -7.19 -9.12
CA ALA A 362 -6.69 -8.16 -9.69
C ALA A 362 -5.20 -7.80 -9.47
N HIS A 363 -4.87 -6.52 -9.27
CA HIS A 363 -3.53 -6.10 -8.88
C HIS A 363 -3.26 -6.41 -7.41
N LEU A 364 -4.15 -5.98 -6.51
CA LEU A 364 -4.00 -6.17 -5.06
C LEU A 364 -4.01 -7.65 -4.69
N ALA A 365 -4.98 -8.44 -5.17
CA ALA A 365 -5.04 -9.88 -4.86
C ALA A 365 -3.73 -10.59 -5.25
N ARG A 366 -3.21 -10.35 -6.46
CA ARG A 366 -1.96 -10.96 -6.95
C ARG A 366 -0.71 -10.44 -6.24
N ALA A 367 -0.60 -9.14 -6.00
CA ALA A 367 0.56 -8.55 -5.33
C ALA A 367 0.59 -8.97 -3.85
N CYS A 368 -0.52 -8.75 -3.13
CA CYS A 368 -0.62 -8.96 -1.70
C CYS A 368 -0.53 -10.44 -1.31
N THR A 369 -0.95 -11.39 -2.15
CA THR A 369 -0.73 -12.84 -1.87
C THR A 369 0.77 -13.14 -1.75
N ALA A 370 1.58 -12.69 -2.71
CA ALA A 370 3.03 -12.88 -2.67
C ALA A 370 3.70 -12.03 -1.56
N MET A 371 3.24 -10.80 -1.35
CA MET A 371 3.78 -9.89 -0.32
C MET A 371 3.44 -10.34 1.10
N ALA A 372 2.31 -11.03 1.32
CA ALA A 372 1.99 -11.64 2.60
C ALA A 372 2.94 -12.81 2.92
N ALA A 373 3.25 -13.64 1.93
CA ALA A 373 4.21 -14.73 2.08
C ALA A 373 5.66 -14.25 2.34
N SER A 374 6.03 -13.04 1.90
CA SER A 374 7.34 -12.43 2.15
C SER A 374 7.38 -11.47 3.36
N GLY A 375 6.24 -11.23 4.04
CA GLY A 375 6.14 -10.27 5.16
C GLY A 375 6.18 -8.79 4.76
N GLU A 376 6.02 -8.49 3.46
CA GLU A 376 5.98 -7.13 2.89
C GLU A 376 4.57 -6.50 2.92
N ALA A 377 3.54 -7.31 3.14
CA ALA A 377 2.17 -6.88 3.36
C ALA A 377 1.52 -7.72 4.45
N LEU A 378 0.53 -7.15 5.12
CA LEU A 378 -0.35 -7.84 6.03
C LEU A 378 -1.78 -7.41 5.71
N LEU A 379 -2.69 -8.38 5.63
CA LEU A 379 -4.11 -8.14 5.47
C LEU A 379 -4.81 -8.67 6.72
N THR A 380 -5.49 -7.80 7.46
CA THR A 380 -6.11 -8.13 8.75
C THR A 380 -7.61 -7.89 8.66
N GLU A 381 -8.39 -8.87 9.09
CA GLU A 381 -9.83 -8.76 9.28
C GLU A 381 -10.15 -8.43 10.74
N PHE A 382 -11.08 -7.52 10.96
CA PHE A 382 -11.61 -7.16 12.27
C PHE A 382 -12.99 -7.78 12.41
N LEU A 383 -13.12 -8.77 13.28
CA LEU A 383 -14.32 -9.56 13.45
C LEU A 383 -15.09 -9.07 14.70
N LEU A 384 -16.39 -8.87 14.54
CA LEU A 384 -17.35 -8.67 15.62
C LEU A 384 -18.30 -9.85 15.58
N ASP A 385 -18.44 -10.60 16.68
CA ASP A 385 -19.27 -11.81 16.76
C ASP A 385 -19.01 -12.81 15.60
N GLY A 386 -17.73 -13.01 15.27
CA GLY A 386 -17.30 -13.88 14.16
C GLY A 386 -17.50 -13.31 12.75
N THR A 387 -18.09 -12.12 12.61
CA THR A 387 -18.37 -11.47 11.32
C THR A 387 -17.34 -10.38 10.99
N PRO A 388 -16.65 -10.41 9.83
CA PRO A 388 -15.72 -9.35 9.42
C PRO A 388 -16.43 -8.00 9.20
N VAL A 389 -16.31 -7.10 10.17
CA VAL A 389 -16.86 -5.72 10.12
C VAL A 389 -15.88 -4.69 9.56
N ALA A 390 -14.59 -5.01 9.52
CA ALA A 390 -13.61 -4.26 8.74
C ALA A 390 -12.50 -5.17 8.21
N ALA A 391 -11.78 -4.70 7.19
CA ALA A 391 -10.56 -5.31 6.71
C ALA A 391 -9.56 -4.22 6.29
N ASN A 392 -8.28 -4.42 6.59
CA ASN A 392 -7.21 -3.45 6.38
C ASN A 392 -5.97 -4.11 5.75
N LEU A 393 -5.46 -3.50 4.68
CA LEU A 393 -4.20 -3.85 4.03
C LEU A 393 -3.09 -2.93 4.54
N THR A 394 -2.23 -3.45 5.41
CA THR A 394 -1.00 -2.80 5.87
C THR A 394 0.17 -3.20 4.98
N LEU A 395 0.97 -2.23 4.55
CA LEU A 395 2.23 -2.46 3.84
C LEU A 395 3.40 -2.32 4.83
N LEU A 396 4.35 -3.24 4.78
CA LEU A 396 5.40 -3.44 5.79
C LEU A 396 6.80 -3.46 5.16
N SER A 397 7.71 -2.62 5.64
CA SER A 397 9.14 -2.69 5.33
C SER A 397 9.97 -2.50 6.62
N PRO A 398 11.31 -2.58 6.56
CA PRO A 398 12.16 -2.20 7.69
C PRO A 398 11.98 -0.71 8.07
N ALA A 399 11.73 0.15 7.08
CA ALA A 399 11.65 1.60 7.27
C ALA A 399 10.28 2.11 7.73
N LEU A 400 9.18 1.38 7.49
CA LEU A 400 7.82 1.79 7.90
C LEU A 400 6.81 0.64 7.95
N ALA A 401 5.74 0.83 8.72
CA ALA A 401 4.44 0.17 8.51
C ALA A 401 3.42 1.22 8.08
N GLY A 402 2.48 0.92 7.18
CA GLY A 402 1.44 1.88 6.79
C GLY A 402 0.16 1.24 6.24
N GLY A 403 -0.99 1.68 6.74
CA GLY A 403 -2.30 1.22 6.28
C GLY A 403 -2.64 1.81 4.90
N TYR A 404 -2.52 0.99 3.86
CA TYR A 404 -2.68 1.39 2.46
C TYR A 404 -4.14 1.53 2.02
N LEU A 405 -4.96 0.56 2.40
CA LEU A 405 -6.38 0.58 2.07
C LEU A 405 -7.15 -0.18 3.15
N PHE A 406 -8.33 0.32 3.50
CA PHE A 406 -9.26 -0.40 4.36
C PHE A 406 -10.69 -0.30 3.83
N GLY A 407 -11.50 -1.28 4.17
CA GLY A 407 -12.95 -1.24 4.04
C GLY A 407 -13.60 -1.52 5.40
N ALA A 408 -14.70 -0.85 5.71
CA ALA A 408 -15.40 -1.02 6.98
C ALA A 408 -16.93 -0.94 6.84
N ASP A 409 -17.65 -1.77 7.57
CA ASP A 409 -19.07 -1.60 7.85
C ASP A 409 -19.23 -0.51 8.91
N LEU A 410 -19.32 0.75 8.45
CA LEU A 410 -19.47 1.90 9.33
C LEU A 410 -20.76 1.84 10.19
N PRO A 411 -21.92 1.36 9.70
CA PRO A 411 -23.07 1.06 10.56
C PRO A 411 -22.74 0.11 11.73
N ALA A 412 -22.15 -1.07 11.47
CA ALA A 412 -21.84 -2.06 12.50
C ALA A 412 -20.84 -1.52 13.53
N LEU A 413 -19.75 -0.88 13.07
CA LEU A 413 -18.77 -0.27 13.98
C LEU A 413 -19.38 0.84 14.85
N ARG A 414 -20.31 1.65 14.31
CA ARG A 414 -21.02 2.68 15.09
C ARG A 414 -21.95 2.07 16.14
N ALA A 415 -22.66 0.99 15.81
CA ALA A 415 -23.50 0.27 16.77
C ALA A 415 -22.67 -0.27 17.94
N ALA A 416 -21.49 -0.84 17.63
CA ALA A 416 -20.49 -1.26 18.61
C ALA A 416 -19.73 -0.10 19.30
N LYS A 417 -20.06 1.17 18.99
CA LYS A 417 -19.41 2.39 19.52
C LYS A 417 -17.90 2.50 19.21
N VAL A 418 -17.44 1.83 18.17
CA VAL A 418 -16.04 1.78 17.70
C VAL A 418 -15.77 2.87 16.67
N ASP A 419 -14.68 3.62 16.86
CA ASP A 419 -14.14 4.53 15.85
C ASP A 419 -13.16 3.78 14.94
N ALA A 420 -13.50 3.67 13.65
CA ALA A 420 -12.69 3.00 12.65
C ALA A 420 -11.29 3.61 12.51
N THR A 421 -11.15 4.93 12.66
CA THR A 421 -9.82 5.58 12.55
C THR A 421 -8.91 5.16 13.69
N THR A 422 -9.42 5.18 14.93
CA THR A 422 -8.70 4.76 16.13
C THR A 422 -8.36 3.27 16.08
N LEU A 423 -9.26 2.41 15.58
CA LEU A 423 -9.00 0.98 15.39
C LEU A 423 -7.80 0.76 14.46
N LEU A 424 -7.78 1.40 13.29
CA LEU A 424 -6.71 1.27 12.30
C LEU A 424 -5.37 1.85 12.77
N ILE A 425 -5.40 2.96 13.52
CA ILE A 425 -4.17 3.55 14.09
C ILE A 425 -3.64 2.69 15.24
N ARG A 426 -4.50 2.11 16.09
CA ARG A 426 -4.10 1.14 17.13
C ARG A 426 -3.39 -0.06 16.52
N HIS A 427 -4.02 -0.66 15.51
CA HIS A 427 -3.48 -1.79 14.76
C HIS A 427 -2.14 -1.43 14.08
N GLY A 428 -2.07 -0.31 13.36
CA GLY A 428 -0.84 0.16 12.73
C GLY A 428 0.30 0.43 13.72
N ALA A 429 0.00 1.02 14.89
CA ALA A 429 0.98 1.27 15.95
C ALA A 429 1.51 -0.03 16.56
N ALA A 430 0.66 -1.04 16.73
CA ALA A 430 1.07 -2.37 17.18
C ALA A 430 2.08 -3.01 16.20
N HIS A 431 1.78 -3.05 14.90
CA HIS A 431 2.69 -3.64 13.90
C HIS A 431 3.96 -2.81 13.62
N ALA A 432 3.90 -1.48 13.80
CA ALA A 432 5.09 -0.63 13.76
C ALA A 432 6.02 -0.97 14.94
N SER A 433 5.49 -0.88 16.17
CA SER A 433 6.25 -1.08 17.41
C SER A 433 6.77 -2.51 17.56
N ALA A 434 5.93 -3.53 17.35
CA ALA A 434 6.33 -4.94 17.52
C ALA A 434 7.37 -5.39 16.49
N GLY A 435 7.42 -4.75 15.33
CA GLY A 435 8.44 -4.99 14.31
C GLY A 435 9.66 -4.07 14.38
N GLY A 436 9.80 -3.25 15.44
CA GLY A 436 10.91 -2.30 15.59
C GLY A 436 10.99 -1.23 14.49
N ARG A 437 9.87 -0.96 13.79
CA ARG A 437 9.85 -0.03 12.65
C ARG A 437 9.79 1.40 13.16
N PRO A 438 10.64 2.33 12.68
CA PRO A 438 10.72 3.68 13.24
C PRO A 438 9.48 4.55 12.91
N VAL A 439 8.72 4.18 11.88
CA VAL A 439 7.63 4.99 11.32
C VAL A 439 6.34 4.18 11.17
N LEU A 440 5.25 4.72 11.69
CA LEU A 440 3.89 4.42 11.27
C LEU A 440 3.47 5.48 10.22
N SER A 441 3.47 5.10 8.95
CA SER A 441 3.08 5.97 7.85
C SER A 441 1.56 5.97 7.66
N LEU A 442 0.98 7.17 7.64
CA LEU A 442 -0.40 7.39 7.19
C LEU A 442 -0.48 7.57 5.65
N LEU A 443 0.63 7.29 4.97
CA LEU A 443 0.82 7.31 3.53
C LEU A 443 0.37 8.63 2.90
N ARG A 444 0.01 8.62 1.61
CA ARG A 444 -0.36 9.83 0.87
C ARG A 444 -1.68 10.40 1.39
N GLY A 445 -1.77 11.72 1.47
CA GLY A 445 -3.01 12.45 1.71
C GLY A 445 -3.02 13.24 3.00
N ASP A 446 -3.73 14.36 2.96
CA ASP A 446 -3.91 15.33 4.06
C ASP A 446 -5.40 15.37 4.45
N GLU A 447 -5.97 14.20 4.68
CA GLU A 447 -7.37 14.09 5.10
C GLU A 447 -7.52 14.57 6.55
N PRO A 448 -8.51 15.43 6.89
CA PRO A 448 -8.60 16.06 8.20
C PRO A 448 -8.54 15.11 9.41
N HIS A 449 -9.03 13.87 9.28
CA HIS A 449 -8.98 12.88 10.33
C HIS A 449 -7.55 12.43 10.71
N LYS A 450 -6.58 12.48 9.77
CA LYS A 450 -5.16 12.19 10.05
C LYS A 450 -4.54 13.24 10.97
N SER A 451 -4.93 14.51 10.83
CA SER A 451 -4.41 15.63 11.64
C SER A 451 -4.69 15.48 13.15
N HIS A 452 -5.74 14.72 13.53
CA HIS A 452 -6.07 14.45 14.93
C HIS A 452 -4.95 13.72 15.69
N TRP A 453 -4.16 12.93 14.97
CA TRP A 453 -3.02 12.16 15.51
C TRP A 453 -1.73 12.97 15.58
N ARG A 454 -1.75 14.24 15.15
CA ARG A 454 -0.60 15.14 15.05
C ARG A 454 0.63 14.52 14.35
N PRO A 455 0.47 13.97 13.14
CA PRO A 455 1.59 13.44 12.37
C PRO A 455 2.56 14.53 11.93
N THR A 456 3.81 14.13 11.72
CA THR A 456 4.84 14.96 11.09
C THR A 456 4.62 14.98 9.57
N PRO A 457 4.59 16.16 8.93
CA PRO A 457 4.56 16.28 7.47
C PRO A 457 5.83 15.70 6.80
N ALA A 458 5.66 14.72 5.92
CA ALA A 458 6.72 14.08 5.14
C ALA A 458 6.41 14.21 3.63
N PRO A 459 6.73 15.35 2.99
CA PRO A 459 6.40 15.57 1.58
C PRO A 459 7.29 14.74 0.65
N ASN A 460 6.65 14.01 -0.27
CA ASN A 460 7.37 13.37 -1.37
C ASN A 460 7.96 14.42 -2.33
N SER A 461 8.95 14.00 -3.11
CA SER A 461 9.60 14.80 -4.15
C SER A 461 9.32 14.24 -5.55
N ARG A 462 9.27 15.16 -6.52
CA ARG A 462 9.28 14.85 -7.95
C ARG A 462 10.65 15.21 -8.53
N LEU A 463 11.36 14.22 -9.03
CA LEU A 463 12.71 14.32 -9.58
C LEU A 463 12.62 14.21 -11.11
N LEU A 464 12.93 15.31 -11.79
CA LEU A 464 12.95 15.40 -13.24
C LEU A 464 14.40 15.46 -13.72
N LEU A 465 14.79 14.55 -14.60
CA LEU A 465 16.14 14.43 -15.16
C LEU A 465 16.07 14.35 -16.69
N SER A 466 16.92 15.06 -17.41
CA SER A 466 16.95 15.00 -18.87
C SER A 466 18.37 15.04 -19.43
N THR A 467 18.53 14.65 -20.69
CA THR A 467 19.70 15.07 -21.48
C THR A 467 19.45 16.49 -22.02
N TRP A 468 20.49 17.18 -22.45
CA TRP A 468 20.39 18.54 -23.02
C TRP A 468 19.36 18.65 -24.18
N PRO A 469 19.32 17.76 -25.19
CA PRO A 469 18.28 17.80 -26.23
C PRO A 469 16.83 17.66 -25.72
N THR A 470 16.63 17.12 -24.52
CA THR A 470 15.31 16.94 -23.89
C THR A 470 15.03 17.95 -22.77
N ALA A 471 15.91 18.94 -22.57
CA ALA A 471 15.73 19.97 -21.55
C ALA A 471 14.45 20.81 -21.71
N PRO A 472 14.00 21.19 -22.93
CA PRO A 472 12.73 21.90 -23.10
C PRO A 472 11.52 21.08 -22.60
N PHE A 473 11.53 19.75 -22.80
CA PHE A 473 10.46 18.88 -22.31
C PHE A 473 10.46 18.83 -20.77
N LEU A 474 11.63 18.80 -20.14
CA LEU A 474 11.76 18.83 -18.69
C LEU A 474 11.24 20.15 -18.10
N LEU A 475 11.56 21.28 -18.72
CA LEU A 475 11.07 22.60 -18.30
C LEU A 475 9.55 22.70 -18.46
N ALA A 476 8.98 22.19 -19.56
CA ALA A 476 7.54 22.15 -19.78
C ALA A 476 6.81 21.27 -18.74
N LEU A 477 7.32 20.06 -18.44
CA LEU A 477 6.75 19.18 -17.40
C LEU A 477 6.85 19.80 -16.00
N TYR A 478 7.97 20.47 -15.69
CA TYR A 478 8.17 21.18 -14.43
C TYR A 478 7.25 22.40 -14.28
N GLY A 479 7.12 23.22 -15.34
CA GLY A 479 6.21 24.37 -15.39
C GLY A 479 4.75 23.94 -15.21
N ALA A 480 4.31 22.92 -15.95
CA ALA A 480 2.96 22.35 -15.83
C ALA A 480 2.68 21.70 -14.45
N HIS A 481 3.72 21.25 -13.74
CA HIS A 481 3.60 20.81 -12.34
C HIS A 481 3.37 21.99 -11.41
N ARG A 482 4.26 22.99 -11.46
CA ARG A 482 4.19 24.18 -10.60
C ARG A 482 2.93 25.02 -10.84
N GLY A 483 2.49 25.14 -12.09
CA GLY A 483 1.23 25.80 -12.45
C GLY A 483 0.03 25.14 -11.78
N ARG A 484 -0.10 23.81 -11.88
CA ARG A 484 -1.17 23.05 -11.21
C ARG A 484 -1.11 23.16 -9.68
N ALA A 485 0.08 23.11 -9.09
CA ALA A 485 0.25 23.30 -7.64
C ALA A 485 -0.17 24.71 -7.20
N ARG A 486 0.19 25.76 -7.96
CA ARG A 486 -0.21 27.14 -7.68
C ARG A 486 -1.72 27.35 -7.84
N LEU A 487 -2.33 26.80 -8.89
CA LEU A 487 -3.77 26.85 -9.11
C LEU A 487 -4.54 26.13 -7.99
N LYS A 488 -4.06 24.96 -7.52
CA LYS A 488 -4.62 24.29 -6.34
C LYS A 488 -4.55 25.20 -5.11
N SER A 489 -3.37 25.75 -4.79
CA SER A 489 -3.18 26.67 -3.66
C SER A 489 -4.10 27.90 -3.73
N LEU A 490 -4.27 28.52 -4.90
CA LEU A 490 -5.17 29.66 -5.07
C LEU A 490 -6.64 29.29 -4.87
N ARG A 491 -7.08 28.16 -5.43
CA ARG A 491 -8.45 27.64 -5.26
C ARG A 491 -8.75 27.28 -3.82
N ASP A 492 -7.79 26.66 -3.13
CA ASP A 492 -7.98 26.22 -1.75
C ASP A 492 -8.00 27.45 -0.82
N ALA A 493 -7.17 28.49 -1.07
CA ALA A 493 -7.23 29.78 -0.36
C ALA A 493 -8.51 30.61 -0.65
N ALA A 494 -9.10 30.46 -1.85
CA ALA A 494 -10.38 31.07 -2.20
C ALA A 494 -11.60 30.35 -1.59
N ARG A 495 -11.41 29.17 -1.00
CA ARG A 495 -12.44 28.42 -0.25
C ARG A 495 -12.37 28.62 1.26
N SER A 496 -11.29 29.23 1.75
CA SER A 496 -11.07 29.59 3.15
C SER A 496 -11.31 31.09 3.43
N ARG A 497 -11.88 31.80 2.45
CA ARG A 497 -12.43 33.16 2.53
C ARG A 497 -13.92 33.06 2.31
#